data_AF-A0A3R7C7C9-F1
#
_entry.id   AF-A0A3R7C7C9-F1
#
_cell.length_a   1.000
_cell.length_b   1.000
_cell.length_c   1.000
_cell.angle_alpha   90.00
_cell.angle_beta   90.00
_cell.angle_gamma   90.00
#
_symmetry.space_group_name_H-M   'P 1'
#
loop_
_entity.id
_entity.type
_entity.pdbx_description
1 polymer ?
#
loop_
_entity_poly.entity_id
_entity_poly.type
_entity_poly.pdbx_seq_one_letter_code
_entity_poly.pdbx_strand_id
1 'polypeptide(L)' 'MAKVLISLSVLTAAATAGSVTELPESVTKLIDYSINPCEDFYQYACGAWYKDAVIPPDEY' A
#
# COMPACT_ATOMS: atom_id res chain seq x y z
N MET A 1 54.40 -1.74 23.92
CA MET A 1 53.57 -1.05 22.91
C MET A 1 52.91 -2.11 22.03
N ALA A 2 51.68 -2.52 22.34
CA ALA A 2 50.94 -3.50 21.55
C ALA A 2 49.85 -2.76 20.75
N LYS A 3 49.95 -2.79 19.42
CA LYS A 3 48.97 -2.20 18.50
C LYS A 3 48.01 -3.31 18.06
N VAL A 4 46.85 -3.38 18.71
CA VAL A 4 45.78 -4.31 18.33
C VAL A 4 45.05 -3.69 17.13
N LEU A 5 45.23 -4.26 15.94
CA LEU A 5 44.50 -3.88 14.74
C LEU A 5 43.23 -4.76 14.67
N ILE A 6 42.13 -4.25 15.21
CA ILE A 6 40.82 -4.90 15.15
C ILE A 6 40.21 -4.60 13.79
N SER A 7 40.19 -5.60 12.90
CA SER A 7 39.44 -5.57 11.66
C SER A 7 37.95 -5.74 11.97
N LEU A 8 37.15 -4.69 11.78
CA LEU A 8 35.69 -4.75 11.94
C LEU A 8 35.01 -4.68 10.57
N SER A 9 34.85 -5.83 9.93
CA SER A 9 34.02 -5.96 8.72
C SER A 9 32.55 -6.03 9.16
N VAL A 10 31.85 -4.90 9.18
CA VAL A 10 30.40 -4.90 9.40
C VAL A 10 29.72 -5.32 8.10
N LEU A 11 29.26 -6.58 8.04
CA LEU A 11 28.44 -7.07 6.95
C LEU A 11 26.98 -6.66 7.23
N THR A 12 26.57 -5.50 6.73
CA THR A 12 25.20 -5.03 6.83
C THR A 12 24.32 -5.84 5.87
N ALA A 13 23.57 -6.81 6.37
CA ALA A 13 22.54 -7.49 5.59
C ALA A 13 21.33 -6.52 5.44
N ALA A 14 21.20 -5.91 4.27
CA ALA A 14 19.97 -5.18 3.92
C ALA A 14 18.86 -6.21 3.68
N ALA A 15 17.85 -6.23 4.55
CA ALA A 15 16.64 -6.99 4.29
C ALA A 15 15.92 -6.35 3.09
N THR A 16 15.81 -7.07 1.97
CA THR A 16 14.93 -6.67 0.88
C THR A 16 13.50 -6.87 1.37
N ALA A 17 12.88 -5.82 1.92
CA ALA A 17 11.44 -5.80 2.07
C ALA A 17 10.83 -5.96 0.67
N GLY A 18 10.20 -7.09 0.42
CA GLY A 18 9.52 -7.36 -0.86
C GLY A 18 8.58 -6.19 -1.16
N SER A 19 8.83 -5.48 -2.25
CA SER A 19 8.01 -4.34 -2.64
C SER A 19 6.76 -4.86 -3.34
N VAL A 20 5.59 -4.54 -2.82
CA VAL A 20 4.32 -4.79 -3.52
C VAL A 20 4.24 -3.74 -4.62
N THR A 21 4.51 -4.15 -5.87
CA THR A 21 4.56 -3.22 -7.00
C THR A 21 3.18 -2.85 -7.52
N GLU A 22 2.17 -3.68 -7.25
CA GLU A 22 0.81 -3.50 -7.76
C GLU A 22 -0.24 -3.82 -6.69
N LEU A 23 -1.33 -3.07 -6.73
CA LEU A 23 -2.49 -3.35 -5.89
C LEU A 23 -3.23 -4.58 -6.43
N PRO A 24 -3.82 -5.41 -5.56
CA PRO A 24 -4.62 -6.54 -6.00
C PRO A 24 -5.85 -6.06 -6.78
N GLU A 25 -6.31 -6.88 -7.73
CA GLU A 25 -7.47 -6.60 -8.57
C GLU A 25 -8.74 -6.30 -7.74
N SER A 26 -8.87 -6.94 -6.57
CA SER A 26 -9.97 -6.70 -5.65
C SER A 26 -10.07 -5.26 -5.18
N VAL A 27 -8.95 -4.52 -5.18
CA VAL A 27 -8.87 -3.11 -4.81
C VAL A 27 -8.96 -2.23 -6.07
N THR A 28 -8.19 -2.53 -7.12
CA THR A 28 -8.14 -1.66 -8.31
C THR A 28 -9.50 -1.51 -8.99
N LYS A 29 -10.36 -2.53 -8.95
CA LYS A 29 -11.73 -2.47 -9.50
C LYS A 29 -12.67 -1.52 -8.74
N LEU A 30 -12.31 -1.09 -7.52
CA LEU A 30 -13.14 -0.24 -6.68
C LEU A 30 -12.77 1.26 -6.81
N ILE A 31 -11.62 1.56 -7.41
CA ILE A 31 -11.08 2.90 -7.60
C ILE A 31 -11.74 3.59 -8.80
N ASP A 32 -12.14 4.85 -8.62
CA ASP A 32 -12.57 5.72 -9.72
C ASP A 32 -11.41 6.61 -10.16
N TYR A 33 -10.68 6.16 -11.18
CA TYR A 33 -9.53 6.86 -11.75
C TYR A 33 -9.88 8.18 -12.46
N SER A 34 -11.17 8.54 -12.59
CA SER A 34 -11.57 9.84 -13.14
C SER A 34 -11.49 10.99 -12.12
N ILE A 35 -11.38 10.66 -10.82
CA ILE A 35 -11.37 11.63 -9.73
C ILE A 35 -9.92 11.99 -9.37
N ASN A 36 -9.65 13.28 -9.15
CA ASN A 36 -8.36 13.69 -8.62
C ASN A 36 -8.28 13.36 -7.11
N PRO A 37 -7.35 12.51 -6.66
CA PRO A 37 -7.24 12.13 -5.25
C PRO A 37 -6.90 13.28 -4.31
N CYS A 38 -6.29 14.36 -4.80
CA CYS A 38 -5.98 15.55 -4.01
C CYS A 38 -7.22 16.41 -3.72
N GLU A 39 -8.27 16.27 -4.54
CA GLU A 39 -9.52 17.04 -4.42
C GLU A 39 -10.57 16.23 -3.64
N ASP A 40 -10.76 14.95 -3.98
CA ASP A 40 -11.67 14.04 -3.29
C ASP A 40 -11.11 12.61 -3.27
N PHE A 41 -10.35 12.32 -2.22
CA PHE A 41 -9.73 11.01 -2.05
C PHE A 41 -10.77 9.90 -1.82
N TYR A 42 -11.92 10.21 -1.20
CA TYR A 42 -12.95 9.21 -0.95
C TYR A 42 -13.58 8.75 -2.26
N GLN A 43 -13.96 9.68 -3.14
CA GLN A 43 -14.48 9.31 -4.45
C GLN A 43 -13.43 8.70 -5.36
N TYR A 44 -12.17 9.11 -5.29
CA TYR A 44 -11.12 8.39 -5.99
C TYR A 44 -11.00 6.93 -5.52
N ALA A 45 -10.86 6.71 -4.21
CA ALA A 45 -10.57 5.38 -3.68
C ALA A 45 -11.76 4.40 -3.76
N CYS A 46 -12.99 4.90 -3.64
CA CYS A 46 -14.20 4.08 -3.51
C CYS A 46 -15.28 4.37 -4.55
N GLY A 47 -15.07 5.35 -5.44
CA GLY A 47 -16.13 5.86 -6.30
C GLY A 47 -16.65 4.85 -7.32
N ALA A 48 -15.89 3.82 -7.70
CA ALA A 48 -16.43 2.74 -8.54
C ALA A 48 -17.34 1.83 -7.71
N TRP A 49 -16.91 1.42 -6.51
CA TRP A 49 -17.75 0.67 -5.58
C TRP A 49 -19.04 1.40 -5.24
N TYR A 50 -18.96 2.71 -4.95
CA TYR A 50 -20.11 3.52 -4.54
C TYR A 50 -21.23 3.54 -5.59
N LYS A 51 -20.90 3.38 -6.88
CA LYS A 51 -21.90 3.33 -7.96
C LYS A 51 -22.75 2.05 -7.92
N ASP A 52 -22.18 0.95 -7.45
CA ASP A 52 -22.79 -0.38 -7.51
C ASP A 52 -23.24 -0.91 -6.14
N ALA A 53 -22.78 -0.29 -5.05
CA ALA A 53 -23.04 -0.74 -3.69
C ALA A 53 -24.52 -0.61 -3.31
N VAL A 54 -25.11 -1.73 -2.86
CA VAL A 54 -26.47 -1.78 -2.32
C VAL A 54 -26.38 -2.05 -0.82
N ILE A 55 -27.00 -1.18 -0.03
CA ILE A 55 -27.13 -1.41 1.42
C ILE A 55 -28.18 -2.52 1.61
N PRO A 56 -27.82 -3.64 2.27
CA PRO A 56 -28.78 -4.69 2.53
C PRO A 56 -29.91 -4.19 3.45
N PRO A 57 -31.11 -4.78 3.36
CA PRO A 57 -32.20 -4.44 4.28
C PRO A 57 -31.83 -4.80 5.73
N ASP A 58 -32.51 -4.17 6.68
CA ASP A 58 -32.34 -4.48 8.10
C ASP A 58 -32.73 -5.94 8.38
N GLU A 59 -31.85 -6.64 9.10
CA GLU A 59 -32.15 -7.94 9.68
C GLU A 59 -32.83 -7.70 11.03
N TYR A 60 -34.11 -8.06 11.15
CA TYR A 60 -34.93 -7.92 12.37
C TYR A 60 -35.09 -9.23 13.13
#